data_AF-A0A2A2Q4L9-F1
#
_entry.id   AF-A0A2A2Q4L9-F1
#
_cell.length_a   1.000
_cell.length_b   1.000
_cell.length_c   1.000
_cell.angle_alpha   90.00
_cell.angle_beta   90.00
_cell.angle_gamma   90.00
#
_symmetry.space_group_name_H-M   'P 1'
#
loop_
_entity.id
_entity.type
_entity.pdbx_description
1 polymer ?
#
loop_
_entity_poly.entity_id
_entity_poly.type
_entity_poly.pdbx_seq_one_letter_code
_entity_poly.pdbx_strand_id
1 'polypeptide(L)'
;FLSVSRCANVVLRDCFVTGHKTYTTIGSAGKPVTMGTYDLTADAVVNLTLSGVRMENICDPTRWGVIGTNFCKNILLENCVLSRMDTHQGVSGTYTIRGTTLGHAGLNAIGRGVLTIENSTLNGRAFVSLRSDYGSTWEGRIVIRNSRWIPGCGAPVQPHLLNANNDGEHDFGYPCFMPTEIEIDGLHIDDTKHPKDYRGPFLFTDPNGAKPAATARPFPYRLTEKITVRNLTTASGLKPRLSPDREFAAQVKLVELP
;
A
#
# COMPACT_ATOMS: atom_id res chain seq x y z
N PHE A 1 -10.86 -6.98 -20.71
CA PHE A 1 -9.40 -7.05 -20.59
C PHE A 1 -8.71 -5.96 -21.41
N LEU A 2 -7.99 -5.06 -20.73
CA LEU A 2 -7.13 -4.03 -21.33
C LEU A 2 -5.68 -4.30 -20.94
N SER A 3 -4.79 -4.39 -21.94
CA SER A 3 -3.36 -4.55 -21.71
C SER A 3 -2.59 -3.44 -22.39
N VAL A 4 -1.78 -2.76 -21.60
CA VAL A 4 -0.93 -1.65 -22.02
C VAL A 4 0.51 -2.07 -21.76
N SER A 5 1.35 -2.12 -22.80
CA SER A 5 2.75 -2.54 -22.63
C SER A 5 3.69 -1.70 -23.48
N ARG A 6 4.87 -1.40 -22.93
CA ARG A 6 6.01 -0.81 -23.65
C ARG A 6 5.64 0.42 -24.48
N CYS A 7 4.97 1.36 -23.85
CA CYS A 7 4.50 2.59 -24.47
C CYS A 7 4.52 3.77 -23.47
N ALA A 8 4.13 4.94 -23.95
CA ALA A 8 4.11 6.15 -23.13
C ALA A 8 2.83 6.96 -23.35
N ASN A 9 2.49 7.79 -22.36
CA ASN A 9 1.39 8.74 -22.39
C ASN A 9 0.03 8.08 -22.65
N VAL A 10 -0.28 7.08 -21.83
CA VAL A 10 -1.52 6.31 -21.96
C VAL A 10 -2.55 6.81 -20.98
N VAL A 11 -3.77 7.04 -21.49
CA VAL A 11 -4.93 7.39 -20.69
C VAL A 11 -5.99 6.32 -20.88
N LEU A 12 -6.39 5.66 -19.80
CA LEU A 12 -7.59 4.84 -19.74
C LEU A 12 -8.68 5.68 -19.07
N ARG A 13 -9.68 6.07 -19.84
CA ARG A 13 -10.72 7.01 -19.42
C ARG A 13 -12.09 6.34 -19.40
N ASP A 14 -12.85 6.55 -18.34
CA ASP A 14 -14.25 6.15 -18.18
C ASP A 14 -14.50 4.67 -18.51
N CYS A 15 -13.51 3.83 -18.20
CA CYS A 15 -13.56 2.39 -18.42
C CYS A 15 -14.28 1.69 -17.26
N PHE A 16 -15.00 0.62 -17.56
CA PHE A 16 -15.50 -0.32 -16.56
C PHE A 16 -14.67 -1.60 -16.58
N VAL A 17 -14.19 -2.05 -15.42
CA VAL A 17 -13.36 -3.25 -15.25
C VAL A 17 -13.91 -4.14 -14.15
N THR A 18 -13.63 -5.44 -14.21
CA THR A 18 -14.14 -6.41 -13.24
C THR A 18 -13.03 -7.29 -12.67
N GLY A 19 -12.94 -7.39 -11.34
CA GLY A 19 -12.04 -8.34 -10.70
C GLY A 19 -12.42 -9.78 -11.03
N HIS A 20 -11.46 -10.60 -11.45
CA HIS A 20 -11.70 -12.02 -11.70
C HIS A 20 -11.76 -12.81 -10.40
N LYS A 21 -12.41 -13.99 -10.44
CA LYS A 21 -12.53 -14.85 -9.26
C LYS A 21 -11.15 -15.29 -8.79
N THR A 22 -10.98 -15.23 -7.48
CA THR A 22 -9.82 -15.79 -6.80
C THR A 22 -9.92 -17.32 -6.81
N TYR A 23 -8.79 -17.99 -7.05
CA TYR A 23 -8.68 -19.45 -6.98
C TYR A 23 -7.40 -19.87 -6.25
N THR A 24 -7.30 -21.15 -5.87
CA THR A 24 -6.12 -21.70 -5.18
C THR A 24 -5.33 -22.58 -6.12
N THR A 25 -4.00 -22.43 -6.12
CA THR A 25 -3.04 -23.31 -6.81
C THR A 25 -1.90 -23.70 -5.88
N ILE A 26 -0.97 -24.55 -6.31
CA ILE A 26 0.23 -24.90 -5.55
C ILE A 26 1.37 -23.96 -5.97
N GLY A 27 1.94 -23.25 -5.00
CA GLY A 27 3.07 -22.34 -5.22
C GLY A 27 4.41 -23.08 -5.32
N SER A 28 5.48 -22.34 -5.64
CA SER A 28 6.84 -22.87 -5.80
C SER A 28 7.36 -23.59 -4.54
N ALA A 29 6.89 -23.20 -3.36
CA ALA A 29 7.21 -23.83 -2.08
C ALA A 29 6.37 -25.08 -1.76
N GLY A 30 5.59 -25.62 -2.72
CA GLY A 30 4.73 -26.79 -2.54
C GLY A 30 3.51 -26.56 -1.66
N LYS A 31 3.20 -25.31 -1.31
CA LYS A 31 2.07 -24.93 -0.46
C LYS A 31 0.94 -24.29 -1.27
N PRO A 32 -0.33 -24.43 -0.84
CA PRO A 32 -1.43 -23.69 -1.45
C PRO A 32 -1.18 -22.18 -1.44
N VAL A 33 -1.38 -21.53 -2.58
CA VAL A 33 -1.33 -20.08 -2.74
C VAL A 33 -2.59 -19.60 -3.46
N THR A 34 -3.03 -18.42 -3.08
CA THR A 34 -4.17 -17.73 -3.68
C THR A 34 -3.72 -17.00 -4.95
N MET A 35 -4.47 -17.14 -6.04
CA MET A 35 -4.16 -16.56 -7.35
C MET A 35 -5.41 -15.93 -7.99
N GLY A 36 -5.15 -15.07 -8.97
CA GLY A 36 -6.17 -14.51 -9.85
C GLY A 36 -5.53 -13.73 -10.99
N THR A 37 -6.36 -13.33 -11.95
CA THR A 37 -5.94 -12.53 -13.11
C THR A 37 -6.52 -11.12 -13.04
N TYR A 38 -5.85 -10.21 -13.73
CA TYR A 38 -6.24 -8.81 -13.82
C TYR A 38 -7.13 -8.58 -15.04
N ASP A 39 -8.03 -7.61 -14.95
CA ASP A 39 -8.79 -7.14 -16.12
C ASP A 39 -8.09 -5.94 -16.80
N LEU A 40 -7.17 -5.29 -16.07
CA LEU A 40 -6.30 -4.22 -16.56
C LEU A 40 -4.85 -4.53 -16.20
N THR A 41 -3.94 -4.48 -17.17
CA THR A 41 -2.49 -4.56 -16.89
C THR A 41 -1.74 -3.42 -17.57
N ALA A 42 -0.72 -2.90 -16.88
CA ALA A 42 0.23 -1.95 -17.46
C ALA A 42 1.67 -2.40 -17.19
N ASP A 43 2.46 -2.57 -18.26
CA ASP A 43 3.82 -3.13 -18.17
C ASP A 43 4.81 -2.24 -18.92
N ALA A 44 5.85 -1.75 -18.25
CA ALA A 44 6.85 -0.84 -18.82
C ALA A 44 6.23 0.39 -19.50
N VAL A 45 5.30 1.07 -18.80
CA VAL A 45 4.59 2.26 -19.30
C VAL A 45 5.13 3.53 -18.65
N VAL A 46 5.39 4.57 -19.45
CA VAL A 46 5.73 5.91 -18.96
C VAL A 46 4.51 6.82 -19.04
N ASN A 47 4.15 7.51 -17.97
CA ASN A 47 2.97 8.38 -17.88
C ASN A 47 1.66 7.61 -18.14
N LEU A 48 1.29 6.77 -17.17
CA LEU A 48 0.00 6.07 -17.16
C LEU A 48 -1.02 6.89 -16.37
N THR A 49 -2.18 7.17 -16.97
CA THR A 49 -3.32 7.80 -16.29
C THR A 49 -4.55 6.90 -16.36
N LEU A 50 -5.14 6.64 -15.20
CA LEU A 50 -6.48 6.08 -15.07
C LEU A 50 -7.40 7.20 -14.60
N SER A 51 -8.39 7.56 -15.41
CA SER A 51 -9.33 8.65 -15.12
C SER A 51 -10.75 8.11 -15.15
N GLY A 52 -11.46 8.18 -14.03
CA GLY A 52 -12.87 7.77 -13.99
C GLY A 52 -13.09 6.27 -14.17
N VAL A 53 -12.06 5.43 -13.99
CA VAL A 53 -12.19 3.97 -14.15
C VAL A 53 -12.96 3.37 -12.97
N ARG A 54 -13.95 2.53 -13.25
CA ARG A 54 -14.88 1.99 -12.26
C ARG A 54 -14.91 0.46 -12.24
N MET A 55 -15.21 -0.07 -11.06
CA MET A 55 -15.51 -1.46 -10.77
C MET A 55 -16.63 -1.50 -9.72
N GLU A 56 -17.50 -2.50 -9.79
CA GLU A 56 -18.45 -2.84 -8.72
C GLU A 56 -17.89 -3.81 -7.69
N ASN A 57 -18.50 -3.88 -6.50
CA ASN A 57 -18.13 -4.85 -5.47
C ASN A 57 -16.65 -4.79 -5.08
N ILE A 58 -16.09 -3.58 -4.98
CA ILE A 58 -14.65 -3.38 -4.71
C ILE A 58 -14.18 -4.01 -3.39
N CYS A 59 -15.11 -4.25 -2.46
CA CYS A 59 -14.85 -4.90 -1.17
C CYS A 59 -15.13 -6.41 -1.13
N ASP A 60 -15.47 -7.05 -2.26
CA ASP A 60 -15.67 -8.50 -2.34
C ASP A 60 -14.31 -9.23 -2.36
N PRO A 61 -13.93 -9.94 -1.27
CA PRO A 61 -12.63 -10.62 -1.19
C PRO A 61 -12.58 -11.93 -1.99
N THR A 62 -13.70 -12.38 -2.58
CA THR A 62 -13.72 -13.54 -3.48
C THR A 62 -13.22 -13.19 -4.89
N ARG A 63 -12.99 -11.90 -5.15
CA ARG A 63 -12.35 -11.36 -6.35
C ARG A 63 -10.91 -10.98 -6.06
N TRP A 64 -10.02 -11.15 -7.04
CA TRP A 64 -8.59 -10.92 -6.87
C TRP A 64 -8.26 -9.44 -6.68
N GLY A 65 -8.20 -8.70 -7.78
CA GLY A 65 -7.94 -7.27 -7.80
C GLY A 65 -7.70 -6.84 -9.24
N VAL A 66 -8.09 -5.63 -9.59
CA VAL A 66 -8.33 -5.28 -11.00
C VAL A 66 -7.12 -4.88 -11.82
N ILE A 67 -6.08 -4.34 -11.19
CA ILE A 67 -4.88 -3.88 -11.90
C ILE A 67 -3.59 -4.35 -11.27
N GLY A 68 -2.66 -4.76 -12.13
CA GLY A 68 -1.26 -4.98 -11.83
C GLY A 68 -0.41 -4.11 -12.77
N THR A 69 0.51 -3.36 -12.19
CA THR A 69 1.47 -2.53 -12.91
C THR A 69 2.90 -2.97 -12.64
N ASN A 70 3.70 -3.08 -13.69
CA ASN A 70 5.10 -3.51 -13.61
C ASN A 70 5.99 -2.49 -14.34
N PHE A 71 7.12 -2.14 -13.74
CA PHE A 71 8.17 -1.30 -14.34
C PHE A 71 7.65 0.03 -14.91
N CYS A 72 6.58 0.56 -14.35
CA CYS A 72 5.96 1.79 -14.82
C CYS A 72 6.68 3.02 -14.23
N LYS A 73 6.66 4.14 -14.97
CA LYS A 73 7.16 5.42 -14.50
C LYS A 73 6.07 6.46 -14.64
N ASN A 74 5.83 7.21 -13.57
CA ASN A 74 4.75 8.20 -13.47
C ASN A 74 3.35 7.59 -13.64
N ILE A 75 2.62 7.46 -12.53
CA ILE A 75 1.26 6.92 -12.50
C ILE A 75 0.33 7.95 -11.87
N LEU A 76 -0.81 8.18 -12.53
CA LEU A 76 -1.92 8.97 -12.00
C LEU A 76 -3.20 8.14 -11.98
N LEU A 77 -3.81 8.00 -10.80
CA LEU A 77 -5.19 7.56 -10.65
C LEU A 77 -6.02 8.76 -10.23
N GLU A 78 -7.06 9.07 -11.00
CA GLU A 78 -7.95 10.20 -10.74
C GLU A 78 -9.42 9.76 -10.84
N ASN A 79 -10.19 10.05 -9.78
CA ASN A 79 -11.64 9.86 -9.76
C ASN A 79 -12.09 8.41 -10.04
N CYS A 80 -11.27 7.44 -9.64
CA CYS A 80 -11.47 6.02 -9.87
C CYS A 80 -12.18 5.33 -8.70
N VAL A 81 -12.81 4.17 -8.97
CA VAL A 81 -13.38 3.27 -7.96
C VAL A 81 -12.96 1.85 -8.31
N LEU A 82 -11.99 1.28 -7.59
CA LEU A 82 -11.32 0.02 -7.95
C LEU A 82 -11.14 -0.87 -6.71
N SER A 83 -11.06 -2.19 -6.88
CA SER A 83 -10.76 -3.12 -5.77
C SER A 83 -9.31 -3.04 -5.27
N ARG A 84 -8.37 -2.78 -6.19
CA ARG A 84 -6.93 -2.72 -5.94
C ARG A 84 -6.28 -1.70 -6.86
N MET A 85 -5.22 -1.08 -6.39
CA MET A 85 -4.13 -0.62 -7.25
C MET A 85 -2.84 -1.33 -6.83
N ASP A 86 -2.21 -2.07 -7.74
CA ASP A 86 -1.03 -2.88 -7.46
C ASP A 86 0.13 -2.43 -8.34
N THR A 87 1.15 -1.83 -7.73
CA THR A 87 2.47 -1.77 -8.34
C THR A 87 3.22 -3.00 -7.88
N HIS A 88 3.34 -3.96 -8.79
CA HIS A 88 3.85 -5.29 -8.49
C HIS A 88 5.36 -5.34 -8.66
N GLN A 89 5.90 -4.75 -9.73
CA GLN A 89 7.34 -4.66 -9.98
C GLN A 89 7.73 -3.19 -10.15
N GLY A 90 8.70 -2.74 -9.35
CA GLY A 90 9.07 -1.34 -9.05
C GLY A 90 8.55 -0.24 -9.97
N VAL A 91 7.86 0.75 -9.39
CA VAL A 91 7.48 2.00 -10.05
C VAL A 91 8.47 3.12 -9.74
N SER A 92 8.60 4.10 -10.63
CA SER A 92 9.47 5.26 -10.39
C SER A 92 8.80 6.59 -10.72
N GLY A 93 9.34 7.67 -10.16
CA GLY A 93 8.88 9.03 -10.44
C GLY A 93 7.72 9.46 -9.55
N THR A 94 6.67 10.02 -10.15
CA THR A 94 5.48 10.49 -9.42
C THR A 94 4.39 9.43 -9.41
N TYR A 95 3.84 9.11 -8.26
CA TYR A 95 2.71 8.21 -8.15
C TYR A 95 1.59 8.89 -7.37
N THR A 96 0.54 9.31 -8.07
CA THR A 96 -0.55 10.10 -7.48
C THR A 96 -1.86 9.35 -7.56
N ILE A 97 -2.57 9.28 -6.44
CA ILE A 97 -3.93 8.76 -6.32
C ILE A 97 -4.78 9.89 -5.76
N ARG A 98 -5.73 10.39 -6.55
CA ARG A 98 -6.60 11.50 -6.15
C ARG A 98 -8.06 11.25 -6.45
N GLY A 99 -8.95 11.69 -5.55
CA GLY A 99 -10.40 11.55 -5.75
C GLY A 99 -10.86 10.09 -5.89
N THR A 100 -10.04 9.12 -5.46
CA THR A 100 -10.16 7.70 -5.81
C THR A 100 -10.57 6.87 -4.59
N THR A 101 -11.40 5.85 -4.82
CA THR A 101 -11.76 4.84 -3.83
C THR A 101 -11.12 3.49 -4.17
N LEU A 102 -10.31 2.94 -3.26
CA LEU A 102 -9.72 1.60 -3.40
C LEU A 102 -10.35 0.62 -2.40
N GLY A 103 -10.70 -0.58 -2.86
CA GLY A 103 -11.41 -1.62 -2.10
C GLY A 103 -10.52 -2.52 -1.24
N HIS A 104 -10.95 -3.78 -1.08
CA HIS A 104 -10.41 -4.71 -0.07
C HIS A 104 -8.92 -5.01 -0.24
N ALA A 105 -8.45 -5.07 -1.49
CA ALA A 105 -7.07 -5.36 -1.81
C ALA A 105 -6.19 -4.10 -1.76
N GLY A 106 -6.81 -2.91 -1.74
CA GLY A 106 -6.17 -1.65 -1.35
C GLY A 106 -5.06 -1.19 -2.29
N LEU A 107 -4.07 -0.53 -1.70
CA LEU A 107 -2.90 -0.02 -2.40
C LEU A 107 -1.67 -0.87 -2.05
N ASN A 108 -1.18 -1.60 -3.05
CA ASN A 108 0.08 -2.29 -2.98
C ASN A 108 1.15 -1.48 -3.73
N ALA A 109 2.26 -1.20 -3.06
CA ALA A 109 3.29 -0.29 -3.54
C ALA A 109 4.69 -0.94 -3.52
N ILE A 110 5.49 -0.64 -4.53
CA ILE A 110 6.93 -0.85 -4.54
C ILE A 110 7.57 0.10 -5.55
N GLY A 111 8.72 0.68 -5.20
CA GLY A 111 9.40 1.54 -6.14
C GLY A 111 10.28 2.62 -5.52
N ARG A 112 10.25 3.79 -6.14
CA ARG A 112 10.98 4.99 -5.72
C ARG A 112 10.28 6.27 -6.16
N GLY A 113 10.58 7.36 -5.48
CA GLY A 113 10.05 8.69 -5.78
C GLY A 113 8.98 9.13 -4.79
N VAL A 114 7.93 9.80 -5.27
CA VAL A 114 6.90 10.39 -4.42
C VAL A 114 5.55 9.72 -4.66
N LEU A 115 5.04 9.04 -3.63
CA LEU A 115 3.68 8.51 -3.60
C LEU A 115 2.78 9.53 -2.89
N THR A 116 1.78 10.06 -3.58
CA THR A 116 0.79 10.99 -3.04
C THR A 116 -0.59 10.35 -3.09
N ILE A 117 -1.27 10.29 -1.95
CA ILE A 117 -2.69 9.93 -1.85
C ILE A 117 -3.44 11.15 -1.33
N GLU A 118 -4.40 11.66 -2.09
CA GLU A 118 -5.16 12.86 -1.70
C GLU A 118 -6.65 12.77 -2.02
N ASN A 119 -7.50 13.31 -1.13
CA ASN A 119 -8.95 13.36 -1.36
C ASN A 119 -9.55 11.97 -1.68
N SER A 120 -9.03 10.94 -1.01
CA SER A 120 -9.20 9.54 -1.40
C SER A 120 -9.66 8.66 -0.25
N THR A 121 -10.45 7.62 -0.55
CA THR A 121 -10.88 6.62 0.44
C THR A 121 -10.25 5.26 0.14
N LEU A 122 -9.44 4.74 1.06
CA LEU A 122 -8.84 3.41 0.91
C LEU A 122 -9.49 2.44 1.89
N ASN A 123 -9.68 1.19 1.48
CA ASN A 123 -10.35 0.16 2.28
C ASN A 123 -9.48 -1.09 2.52
N GLY A 124 -8.20 -1.02 2.12
CA GLY A 124 -7.25 -2.10 2.35
C GLY A 124 -7.05 -2.39 3.84
N ARG A 125 -6.53 -3.59 4.16
CA ARG A 125 -6.16 -3.95 5.54
C ARG A 125 -5.06 -3.04 6.11
N ALA A 126 -4.23 -2.50 5.24
CA ALA A 126 -3.31 -1.37 5.49
C ALA A 126 -3.70 -0.19 4.59
N PHE A 127 -3.29 1.03 4.94
CA PHE A 127 -3.48 2.17 4.06
C PHE A 127 -2.55 2.09 2.83
N VAL A 128 -1.29 1.72 3.06
CA VAL A 128 -0.32 1.36 2.01
C VAL A 128 0.36 0.05 2.41
N SER A 129 0.43 -0.91 1.49
CA SER A 129 1.16 -2.16 1.68
C SER A 129 2.37 -2.23 0.76
N LEU A 130 3.58 -2.24 1.31
CA LEU A 130 4.81 -2.42 0.55
C LEU A 130 4.99 -3.90 0.19
N ARG A 131 5.27 -4.19 -1.08
CA ARG A 131 5.40 -5.56 -1.62
C ARG A 131 6.61 -6.29 -1.00
N SER A 132 6.37 -7.14 0.00
CA SER A 132 7.43 -7.86 0.72
C SER A 132 8.13 -8.92 -0.15
N ASP A 133 7.42 -9.46 -1.14
CA ASP A 133 7.97 -10.36 -2.15
C ASP A 133 9.02 -9.70 -3.06
N TYR A 134 9.17 -8.38 -2.94
CA TYR A 134 10.20 -7.57 -3.58
C TYR A 134 10.88 -6.63 -2.56
N GLY A 135 11.04 -7.09 -1.32
CA GLY A 135 11.85 -6.42 -0.29
C GLY A 135 11.16 -5.24 0.41
N SER A 136 9.86 -5.06 0.21
CA SER A 136 9.06 -3.95 0.75
C SER A 136 9.61 -2.57 0.39
N THR A 137 10.24 -2.41 -0.78
CA THR A 137 11.00 -1.18 -1.06
C THR A 137 10.16 0.01 -1.54
N TRP A 138 10.35 1.19 -0.95
CA TRP A 138 9.97 2.49 -1.48
C TRP A 138 11.08 3.52 -1.18
N GLU A 139 11.99 3.72 -2.12
CA GLU A 139 13.07 4.71 -2.00
C GLU A 139 12.51 6.13 -2.28
N GLY A 140 12.07 6.83 -1.25
CA GLY A 140 11.55 8.19 -1.38
C GLY A 140 10.56 8.56 -0.28
N ARG A 141 9.47 9.23 -0.64
CA ARG A 141 8.51 9.79 0.33
C ARG A 141 7.07 9.39 0.04
N ILE A 142 6.25 9.34 1.09
CA ILE A 142 4.80 9.18 1.01
C ILE A 142 4.11 10.42 1.56
N VAL A 143 3.09 10.89 0.86
CA VAL A 143 2.30 12.07 1.23
C VAL A 143 0.82 11.69 1.23
N ILE A 144 0.12 11.98 2.32
CA ILE A 144 -1.29 11.65 2.53
C ILE A 144 -2.05 12.92 2.88
N ARG A 145 -3.07 13.28 2.10
CA ARG A 145 -3.84 14.52 2.30
C ARG A 145 -5.35 14.31 2.23
N ASN A 146 -6.10 14.84 3.20
CA ASN A 146 -7.57 14.90 3.15
C ASN A 146 -8.21 13.56 2.77
N SER A 147 -7.74 12.47 3.38
CA SER A 147 -8.08 11.11 2.99
C SER A 147 -8.81 10.38 4.10
N ARG A 148 -9.51 9.31 3.72
CA ARG A 148 -10.20 8.42 4.64
C ARG A 148 -9.68 7.00 4.49
N TRP A 149 -9.57 6.28 5.60
CA TRP A 149 -9.23 4.88 5.62
C TRP A 149 -10.29 4.08 6.36
N ILE A 150 -10.81 3.02 5.73
CA ILE A 150 -11.69 2.02 6.36
C ILE A 150 -10.95 0.69 6.38
N PRO A 151 -10.20 0.36 7.44
CA PRO A 151 -9.36 -0.83 7.47
C PRO A 151 -10.15 -2.11 7.14
N GLY A 152 -9.65 -2.87 6.15
CA GLY A 152 -10.20 -4.16 5.76
C GLY A 152 -11.67 -4.12 5.33
N CYS A 153 -12.12 -3.05 4.67
CA CYS A 153 -13.53 -2.82 4.32
C CYS A 153 -14.47 -2.92 5.53
N GLY A 154 -14.01 -2.55 6.74
CA GLY A 154 -14.80 -2.62 7.97
C GLY A 154 -14.75 -3.99 8.67
N ALA A 155 -13.88 -4.90 8.27
CA ALA A 155 -13.61 -6.11 9.03
C ALA A 155 -12.89 -5.78 10.36
N PRO A 156 -13.12 -6.54 11.44
CA PRO A 156 -12.42 -6.33 12.71
C PRO A 156 -10.93 -6.68 12.57
N VAL A 157 -10.08 -5.66 12.43
CA VAL A 157 -8.63 -5.81 12.23
C VAL A 157 -7.84 -4.85 13.12
N GLN A 158 -6.60 -5.19 13.45
CA GLN A 158 -5.64 -4.22 13.97
C GLN A 158 -5.10 -3.41 12.77
N PRO A 159 -5.39 -2.10 12.66
CA PRO A 159 -4.93 -1.32 11.52
C PRO A 159 -3.45 -0.99 11.64
N HIS A 160 -2.71 -1.12 10.53
CA HIS A 160 -1.37 -0.58 10.32
C HIS A 160 -1.38 0.33 9.08
N LEU A 161 -0.98 1.60 9.21
CA LEU A 161 -1.02 2.56 8.10
C LEU A 161 -0.06 2.13 6.98
N LEU A 162 1.21 1.89 7.31
CA LEU A 162 2.20 1.34 6.39
C LEU A 162 2.53 -0.11 6.79
N ASN A 163 2.22 -1.05 5.90
CA ASN A 163 2.61 -2.45 6.05
C ASN A 163 3.92 -2.70 5.28
N ALA A 164 4.97 -3.10 5.99
CA ALA A 164 6.28 -3.48 5.44
C ALA A 164 6.83 -4.69 6.19
N ASN A 165 7.57 -5.55 5.50
CA ASN A 165 8.21 -6.73 6.07
C ASN A 165 9.46 -7.12 5.26
N ASN A 166 10.62 -6.91 5.87
CA ASN A 166 11.95 -7.27 5.37
C ASN A 166 12.91 -7.41 6.56
N ASP A 167 13.22 -8.65 6.94
CA ASP A 167 14.13 -9.01 8.04
C ASP A 167 15.63 -8.83 7.71
N GLY A 168 15.94 -8.54 6.45
CA GLY A 168 17.29 -8.35 5.94
C GLY A 168 18.11 -9.65 5.77
N GLU A 169 17.44 -10.82 5.76
CA GLU A 169 18.08 -12.11 5.50
C GLU A 169 18.14 -12.45 3.99
N HIS A 170 17.22 -11.92 3.20
CA HIS A 170 17.10 -12.25 1.77
C HIS A 170 17.85 -11.26 0.87
N ASP A 171 18.65 -11.80 -0.05
CA ASP A 171 19.26 -11.02 -1.14
C ASP A 171 18.24 -10.79 -2.27
N PHE A 172 17.61 -9.63 -2.28
CA PHE A 172 16.74 -9.22 -3.39
C PHE A 172 17.53 -8.81 -4.65
N GLY A 173 18.86 -8.76 -4.59
CA GLY A 173 19.74 -8.25 -5.65
C GLY A 173 19.84 -6.73 -5.69
N TYR A 174 19.28 -6.02 -4.70
CA TYR A 174 19.33 -4.56 -4.57
C TYR A 174 19.07 -4.08 -3.13
N PRO A 175 19.53 -2.87 -2.76
CA PRO A 175 19.20 -2.28 -1.46
C PRO A 175 17.70 -2.01 -1.31
N CYS A 176 17.17 -2.31 -0.13
CA CYS A 176 15.75 -2.13 0.18
C CYS A 176 15.54 -0.96 1.15
N PHE A 177 14.46 -0.21 0.94
CA PHE A 177 14.16 1.03 1.66
C PHE A 177 12.68 1.07 2.10
N MET A 178 12.39 1.46 3.33
CA MET A 178 11.12 2.11 3.63
C MET A 178 11.15 3.55 3.08
N PRO A 179 9.99 4.23 2.91
CA PRO A 179 10.03 5.66 2.63
C PRO A 179 10.79 6.39 3.74
N THR A 180 11.74 7.25 3.36
CA THR A 180 12.55 8.02 4.30
C THR A 180 11.67 8.95 5.13
N GLU A 181 10.67 9.56 4.49
CA GLU A 181 9.68 10.42 5.15
C GLU A 181 8.24 10.08 4.77
N ILE A 182 7.35 10.23 5.74
CA ILE A 182 5.89 10.19 5.55
C ILE A 182 5.29 11.51 6.05
N GLU A 183 4.47 12.14 5.22
CA GLU A 183 3.71 13.34 5.57
C GLU A 183 2.21 13.02 5.57
N ILE A 184 1.53 13.33 6.67
CA ILE A 184 0.09 13.15 6.83
C ILE A 184 -0.54 14.49 7.18
N ASP A 185 -1.53 14.91 6.40
CA ASP A 185 -2.37 16.07 6.69
C ASP A 185 -3.85 15.75 6.41
N GLY A 186 -4.66 15.60 7.46
CA GLY A 186 -6.09 15.37 7.29
C GLY A 186 -6.45 13.93 6.93
N LEU A 187 -5.86 12.94 7.62
CA LEU A 187 -6.25 11.53 7.49
C LEU A 187 -7.28 11.16 8.57
N HIS A 188 -8.45 10.67 8.15
CA HIS A 188 -9.43 10.07 9.06
C HIS A 188 -9.38 8.53 8.97
N ILE A 189 -9.17 7.87 10.10
CA ILE A 189 -9.16 6.40 10.21
C ILE A 189 -10.47 5.93 10.84
N ASP A 190 -11.30 5.24 10.08
CA ASP A 190 -12.52 4.58 10.57
C ASP A 190 -12.17 3.23 11.20
N ASP A 191 -11.63 3.27 12.40
CA ASP A 191 -11.27 2.10 13.19
C ASP A 191 -12.40 1.63 14.11
N THR A 192 -13.67 1.96 13.82
CA THR A 192 -14.83 1.53 14.63
C THR A 192 -14.98 0.01 14.75
N LYS A 193 -14.40 -0.74 13.80
CA LYS A 193 -14.37 -2.21 13.78
C LYS A 193 -12.97 -2.69 14.13
N HIS A 194 -12.71 -2.82 15.43
CA HIS A 194 -11.41 -3.24 15.97
C HIS A 194 -11.53 -4.47 16.89
N PRO A 195 -10.43 -5.23 17.12
CA PRO A 195 -10.39 -6.34 18.06
C PRO A 195 -10.69 -5.93 19.52
N LYS A 196 -10.86 -6.94 20.39
CA LYS A 196 -10.88 -6.74 21.85
C LYS A 196 -9.54 -6.19 22.31
N ASP A 197 -9.55 -5.34 23.34
CA ASP A 197 -8.36 -4.71 23.93
C ASP A 197 -7.58 -3.78 22.98
N TYR A 198 -8.25 -3.27 21.95
CA TYR A 198 -7.70 -2.30 21.03
C TYR A 198 -7.16 -1.05 21.76
N ARG A 199 -6.01 -0.56 21.30
CA ARG A 199 -5.28 0.59 21.88
C ARG A 199 -4.94 1.64 20.80
N GLY A 200 -5.72 1.68 19.72
CA GLY A 200 -5.48 2.54 18.58
C GLY A 200 -4.69 1.88 17.45
N PRO A 201 -4.69 2.51 16.27
CA PRO A 201 -4.04 1.99 15.08
C PRO A 201 -2.52 2.11 15.22
N PHE A 202 -1.77 1.40 14.41
CA PHE A 202 -0.33 1.62 14.27
C PHE A 202 -0.03 2.42 13.00
N LEU A 203 0.99 3.27 13.02
CA LEU A 203 1.51 3.93 11.82
C LEU A 203 2.33 2.95 10.97
N PHE A 204 2.97 1.97 11.60
CA PHE A 204 3.80 0.97 10.95
C PHE A 204 3.52 -0.44 11.48
N THR A 205 3.81 -1.45 10.66
CA THR A 205 4.06 -2.81 11.16
C THR A 205 5.42 -2.91 11.85
N ASP A 206 5.75 -4.08 12.36
CA ASP A 206 7.15 -4.47 12.62
C ASP A 206 7.82 -4.73 11.26
N PRO A 207 8.78 -3.89 10.82
CA PRO A 207 9.42 -4.07 9.53
C PRO A 207 10.33 -5.30 9.48
N ASN A 208 10.76 -5.83 10.63
CA ASN A 208 11.63 -6.99 10.72
C ASN A 208 10.86 -8.31 10.78
N GLY A 209 9.53 -8.24 10.91
CA GLY A 209 8.68 -9.40 11.09
C GLY A 209 8.81 -10.07 12.46
N ALA A 210 7.99 -11.09 12.71
CA ALA A 210 7.86 -11.70 14.04
C ALA A 210 9.03 -12.62 14.46
N LYS A 211 10.06 -12.77 13.61
CA LYS A 211 11.20 -13.65 13.92
C LYS A 211 12.23 -12.90 14.75
N PRO A 212 12.86 -13.56 15.74
CA PRO A 212 14.02 -12.98 16.43
C PRO A 212 15.10 -12.63 15.40
N ALA A 213 15.67 -11.43 15.50
CA ALA A 213 16.75 -11.04 14.61
C ALA A 213 17.92 -12.02 14.71
N ALA A 214 18.38 -12.56 13.57
CA ALA A 214 19.70 -13.16 13.50
C ALA A 214 20.76 -12.12 13.90
N THR A 215 21.86 -12.54 14.54
CA THR A 215 22.92 -11.63 15.00
C THR A 215 23.57 -10.81 13.88
N ALA A 216 23.42 -11.22 12.62
CA ALA A 216 23.82 -10.46 11.45
C ALA A 216 22.68 -10.42 10.42
N ARG A 217 22.32 -9.22 9.95
CA ARG A 217 21.42 -9.00 8.81
C ARG A 217 22.27 -8.67 7.58
N PRO A 218 22.59 -9.66 6.71
CA PRO A 218 23.52 -9.45 5.60
C PRO A 218 23.00 -8.44 4.56
N PHE A 219 21.69 -8.24 4.47
CA PHE A 219 21.05 -7.32 3.53
C PHE A 219 20.20 -6.30 4.30
N PRO A 220 20.82 -5.30 4.94
CA PRO A 220 20.12 -4.40 5.85
C PRO A 220 19.02 -3.59 5.15
N TYR A 221 17.85 -3.57 5.77
CA TYR A 221 16.70 -2.79 5.33
C TYR A 221 16.78 -1.36 5.87
N ARG A 222 16.74 -0.35 4.99
CA ARG A 222 16.80 1.06 5.42
C ARG A 222 15.43 1.52 5.86
N LEU A 223 15.29 1.87 7.14
CA LEU A 223 14.00 2.15 7.77
C LEU A 223 13.57 3.61 7.58
N THR A 224 12.27 3.88 7.82
CA THR A 224 11.73 5.25 7.82
C THR A 224 12.38 6.06 8.92
N GLU A 225 12.77 7.30 8.61
CA GLU A 225 13.45 8.19 9.54
C GLU A 225 12.47 9.15 10.23
N LYS A 226 11.43 9.59 9.53
CA LYS A 226 10.54 10.64 10.01
C LYS A 226 9.10 10.47 9.53
N ILE A 227 8.17 10.77 10.42
CA ILE A 227 6.75 10.93 10.10
C ILE A 227 6.25 12.27 10.65
N THR A 228 5.62 13.06 9.79
CA THR A 228 4.99 14.33 10.17
C THR A 228 3.48 14.19 10.09
N VAL A 229 2.78 14.53 11.18
CA VAL A 229 1.34 14.30 11.32
C VAL A 229 0.65 15.61 11.65
N ARG A 230 -0.34 15.97 10.82
CA ARG A 230 -1.28 17.06 11.03
C ARG A 230 -2.71 16.53 10.82
N ASN A 231 -3.66 16.94 11.65
CA ASN A 231 -5.09 16.62 11.48
C ASN A 231 -5.41 15.11 11.29
N LEU A 232 -4.65 14.22 11.92
CA LEU A 232 -4.96 12.78 11.91
C LEU A 232 -6.00 12.48 13.00
N THR A 233 -7.13 11.90 12.60
CA THR A 233 -8.20 11.52 13.52
C THR A 233 -8.55 10.04 13.39
N THR A 234 -9.08 9.47 14.47
CA THR A 234 -9.61 8.10 14.52
C THR A 234 -11.07 8.14 14.95
N ALA A 235 -11.89 7.25 14.41
CA ALA A 235 -13.30 7.16 14.81
C ALA A 235 -13.45 6.64 16.25
N SER A 236 -12.50 5.84 16.72
CA SER A 236 -12.42 5.38 18.12
C SER A 236 -12.00 6.47 19.11
N GLY A 237 -11.45 7.59 18.64
CA GLY A 237 -10.83 8.63 19.47
C GLY A 237 -9.47 8.22 20.08
N LEU A 238 -8.99 7.01 19.82
CA LEU A 238 -7.69 6.53 20.29
C LEU A 238 -6.56 7.08 19.42
N LYS A 239 -5.45 7.47 20.06
CA LYS A 239 -4.27 7.96 19.34
C LYS A 239 -3.57 6.84 18.57
N PRO A 240 -3.00 7.10 17.38
CA PRO A 240 -2.11 6.16 16.72
C PRO A 240 -0.86 5.88 17.55
N ARG A 241 -0.37 4.65 17.43
CA ARG A 241 0.91 4.19 17.97
C ARG A 241 1.91 4.07 16.82
N LEU A 242 3.22 4.18 17.09
CA LEU A 242 4.21 4.10 16.02
C LEU A 242 4.30 2.70 15.40
N SER A 243 4.81 1.74 16.13
CA SER A 243 4.98 0.36 15.69
C SER A 243 4.83 -0.59 16.88
N PRO A 244 4.41 -1.86 16.67
CA PRO A 244 4.60 -2.90 17.68
C PRO A 244 6.07 -3.20 17.99
N ASP A 245 7.00 -2.93 17.06
CA ASP A 245 8.45 -3.01 17.30
C ASP A 245 8.94 -1.75 18.03
N ARG A 246 9.42 -1.94 19.27
CA ARG A 246 9.88 -0.85 20.13
C ARG A 246 11.22 -0.27 19.68
N GLU A 247 12.11 -1.09 19.14
CA GLU A 247 13.43 -0.64 18.69
C GLU A 247 13.30 0.23 17.45
N PHE A 248 12.46 -0.19 16.50
CA PHE A 248 12.12 0.63 15.35
C PHE A 248 11.36 1.89 15.76
N ALA A 249 10.34 1.78 16.63
CA ALA A 249 9.56 2.93 17.08
C ALA A 249 10.44 4.01 17.75
N ALA A 250 11.49 3.62 18.47
CA ALA A 250 12.43 4.55 19.10
C ALA A 250 13.33 5.31 18.11
N GLN A 251 13.50 4.80 16.88
CA GLN A 251 14.35 5.41 15.85
C GLN A 251 13.58 6.40 14.95
N VAL A 252 12.27 6.25 14.83
CA VAL A 252 11.44 7.12 13.99
C VAL A 252 11.16 8.45 14.69
N LYS A 253 11.51 9.55 14.03
CA LYS A 253 11.13 10.90 14.48
C LYS A 253 9.67 11.19 14.15
N LEU A 254 8.79 11.15 15.15
CA LEU A 254 7.41 11.63 15.07
C LEU A 254 7.36 13.15 15.30
N VAL A 255 6.81 13.89 14.33
CA VAL A 255 6.55 15.33 14.44
C VAL A 255 5.05 15.56 14.34
N GLU A 256 4.42 15.93 15.44
CA GLU A 256 3.00 16.34 15.45
C GLU A 256 2.90 17.86 15.21
N LEU A 257 2.14 18.24 14.20
CA LEU A 257 1.86 19.63 13.85
C LEU A 257 0.43 20.00 14.30
N PRO A 258 0.21 21.26 14.70
CA PRO A 258 -1.12 21.76 15.03
C PRO A 258 -2.03 21.81 13.81
#